data_AF-D5VL37-F1
#
_entry.id   AF-D5VL37-F1
#
_cell.length_a   1.000
_cell.length_b   1.000
_cell.length_c   1.000
_cell.angle_alpha   90.00
_cell.angle_beta   90.00
_cell.angle_gamma   90.00
#
_symmetry.space_group_name_H-M   'P 1'
#
loop_
_entity.id
_entity.type
_entity.pdbx_description
1 polymer ?
#
loop_
_entity_poly.entity_id
_entity_poly.type
_entity_poly.pdbx_seq_one_letter_code
_entity_poly.pdbx_strand_id
1 'polypeptide(L)'
;MFRYLVFPASDGWRVRLENDDRSLRFDTLQSAERRARWLSMRAAVQGAESEILLLDDAGATVGRWRGERYESLRPFIVVAA
;
A
#
# COMPACT_ATOMS: atom_id res chain seq x y z
N MET A 1 -11.63 10.91 -3.33
CA MET A 1 -10.71 10.09 -2.54
C MET A 1 -10.22 8.94 -3.40
N PHE A 2 -8.93 8.62 -3.38
CA PHE A 2 -8.35 7.48 -4.12
C PHE A 2 -7.47 6.62 -3.21
N ARG A 3 -7.14 5.41 -3.66
CA ARG A 3 -6.41 4.42 -2.86
C ARG A 3 -5.10 4.01 -3.51
N TYR A 4 -4.03 4.00 -2.71
CA TYR A 4 -2.82 3.28 -3.05
C TYR A 4 -2.91 1.87 -2.51
N LEU A 5 -2.60 0.88 -3.35
CA LEU A 5 -2.55 -0.52 -2.97
C LEU A 5 -1.10 -0.92 -2.80
N VAL A 6 -0.78 -1.53 -1.65
CA VAL A 6 0.50 -2.18 -1.36
C VAL A 6 0.25 -3.66 -1.25
N PHE A 7 0.84 -4.47 -2.12
CA PHE A 7 0.53 -5.91 -2.20
C PHE A 7 1.77 -6.73 -2.57
N PRO A 8 1.86 -7.99 -2.09
CA PRO A 8 2.92 -8.90 -2.47
C PRO A 8 2.73 -9.37 -3.92
N ALA A 9 3.83 -9.69 -4.58
CA ALA A 9 3.90 -10.32 -5.89
C ALA A 9 5.02 -11.36 -5.89
N SER A 10 5.06 -12.22 -6.91
CA SER A 10 6.11 -13.26 -7.04
C SER A 10 7.54 -12.72 -7.05
N ASP A 11 7.72 -11.43 -7.34
CA ASP A 11 9.01 -10.76 -7.45
C ASP A 11 9.23 -9.65 -6.41
N GLY A 12 8.46 -9.66 -5.32
CA GLY A 12 8.60 -8.72 -4.20
C GLY A 12 7.29 -8.03 -3.85
N TRP A 13 7.32 -6.71 -3.74
CA TRP A 13 6.19 -5.88 -3.35
C TRP A 13 5.85 -4.87 -4.43
N ARG A 14 4.57 -4.58 -4.58
CA ARG A 14 4.04 -3.65 -5.58
C ARG A 14 3.29 -2.52 -4.92
N VAL A 15 3.41 -1.33 -5.51
CA VAL A 15 2.59 -0.15 -5.18
C VAL A 15 1.89 0.32 -6.45
N ARG A 16 0.57 0.46 -6.42
CA ARG A 16 -0.20 1.10 -7.51
C ARG A 16 -1.36 1.92 -6.99
N LEU A 17 -1.95 2.73 -7.86
CA LEU A 17 -3.26 3.34 -7.61
C LEU A 17 -4.35 2.32 -7.94
N GLU A 18 -5.43 2.25 -7.16
CA GLU A 18 -6.51 1.26 -7.33
C GLU A 18 -7.08 1.21 -8.75
N ASN A 19 -7.17 2.36 -9.43
CA ASN A 19 -7.69 2.50 -10.79
C ASN A 19 -6.60 2.64 -11.86
N ASP A 20 -5.35 2.26 -11.56
CA ASP A 20 -4.22 2.27 -12.49
C ASP A 20 -3.60 0.88 -12.59
N ASP A 21 -3.27 0.46 -13.81
CA ASP A 21 -2.61 -0.82 -14.06
C ASP A 21 -1.08 -0.73 -13.90
N ARG A 22 -0.54 0.48 -13.81
CA ARG A 22 0.89 0.71 -13.59
C ARG A 22 1.22 0.51 -12.12
N SER A 23 2.17 -0.40 -11.87
CA SER A 23 2.71 -0.64 -10.53
C SER A 23 4.21 -0.35 -10.46
N LEU A 24 4.65 0.15 -9.31
CA LEU A 24 6.05 0.28 -8.94
C LEU A 24 6.47 -0.97 -8.15
N ARG A 25 7.63 -1.53 -8.47
CA ARG A 25 8.21 -2.70 -7.78
C ARG A 25 9.18 -2.28 -6.69
N PHE A 26 9.17 -3.02 -5.58
CA PHE A 26 10.08 -2.91 -4.45
C PHE A 26 10.46 -4.29 -3.94
N ASP A 27 11.66 -4.45 -3.38
CA ASP A 27 12.09 -5.75 -2.85
C ASP A 27 11.45 -6.09 -1.50
N THR A 28 11.05 -5.07 -0.74
CA THR A 28 10.53 -5.24 0.63
C THR A 28 9.24 -4.47 0.86
N LEU A 29 8.38 -5.00 1.75
CA LEU A 29 7.16 -4.34 2.22
C LEU A 29 7.47 -2.94 2.74
N GLN A 30 8.50 -2.81 3.59
CA GLN A 30 8.88 -1.54 4.18
C GLN A 30 9.18 -0.47 3.12
N SER A 31 9.83 -0.85 2.01
CA SER A 31 10.14 0.08 0.91
C SER A 31 8.89 0.48 0.13
N ALA A 32 8.01 -0.49 -0.16
CA ALA A 32 6.74 -0.27 -0.83
C ALA A 32 5.83 0.64 -0.01
N GLU A 33 5.67 0.33 1.27
CA GLU A 33 4.85 1.10 2.21
C GLU A 33 5.40 2.52 2.39
N ARG A 34 6.71 2.68 2.58
CA ARG A 34 7.36 4.01 2.63
C ARG A 34 7.07 4.81 1.37
N ARG A 35 7.10 4.18 0.18
CA ARG A 35 6.76 4.86 -1.07
C ARG A 35 5.29 5.26 -1.12
N ALA A 36 4.37 4.37 -0.76
CA ALA A 36 2.94 4.65 -0.73
C ALA A 36 2.62 5.81 0.22
N ARG A 37 3.25 5.84 1.40
CA ARG A 37 3.15 6.94 2.37
C ARG A 37 3.63 8.26 1.79
N TRP A 38 4.79 8.28 1.12
CA TRP A 38 5.27 9.48 0.44
C TRP A 38 4.30 9.98 -0.64
N LEU A 39 3.72 9.07 -1.43
CA LEU A 39 2.73 9.42 -2.46
C LEU A 39 1.43 9.96 -1.86
N SER A 40 0.96 9.38 -0.76
CA SER A 40 -0.20 9.84 -0.02
C SER A 40 0.01 11.23 0.59
N MET A 41 1.18 11.49 1.19
CA MET A 41 1.55 12.82 1.69
C MET A 41 1.62 13.86 0.57
N ARG A 42 2.22 13.49 -0.57
CA ARG A 42 2.28 14.38 -1.74
C ARG A 42 0.89 14.75 -2.26
N ALA A 43 -0.04 13.79 -2.28
CA ALA A 43 -1.43 14.03 -2.64
C ALA A 43 -2.13 14.97 -1.65
N ALA A 44 -1.91 14.78 -0.34
CA ALA A 44 -2.46 15.64 0.69
C ALA A 44 -2.00 17.10 0.56
N VAL A 45 -0.73 17.32 0.23
CA VAL A 45 -0.19 18.67 -0.08
C VAL A 45 -0.91 19.32 -1.27
N GLN A 46 -1.42 18.52 -2.20
CA GLN A 46 -2.21 18.98 -3.36
C GLN A 46 -3.71 19.10 -3.06
N GLY A 47 -4.13 18.94 -1.80
CA GLY A 47 -5.55 19.00 -1.39
C GLY A 47 -6.36 17.75 -1.74
N ALA A 48 -5.70 16.64 -2.10
CA ALA A 48 -6.37 15.40 -2.44
C ALA A 48 -6.36 14.40 -1.28
N GLU A 49 -7.53 13.84 -0.97
CA GLU A 49 -7.65 12.76 0.01
C GLU A 49 -7.25 11.40 -0.56
N SER A 50 -6.43 10.69 0.19
CA SER A 50 -6.03 9.32 -0.14
C SER A 50 -5.95 8.41 1.08
N GLU A 51 -6.08 7.11 0.85
CA GLU A 51 -5.74 6.07 1.81
C GLU A 51 -4.77 5.06 1.18
N ILE A 52 -4.08 4.30 2.02
CA ILE A 52 -3.22 3.20 1.58
C ILE A 52 -3.82 1.90 2.14
N LEU A 53 -4.02 0.92 1.28
CA LEU A 53 -4.44 -0.42 1.67
C LEU A 53 -3.26 -1.37 1.53
N LEU A 54 -2.93 -2.07 2.62
CA LEU A 54 -2.03 -3.21 2.59
C LEU A 54 -2.87 -4.45 2.33
N LEU A 55 -2.49 -5.20 1.29
CA LEU A 55 -3.15 -6.44 0.90
C LEU A 55 -2.24 -7.64 1.21
N ASP A 56 -2.85 -8.77 1.54
CA ASP A 56 -2.17 -10.07 1.52
C ASP A 56 -2.10 -10.66 0.10
N ASP A 57 -1.56 -11.87 -0.01
CA ASP A 57 -1.41 -12.64 -1.25
C ASP A 57 -2.75 -13.07 -1.86
N ALA A 58 -3.80 -13.21 -1.05
CA ALA A 58 -5.17 -13.42 -1.49
C ALA A 58 -5.87 -12.13 -1.94
N GLY A 59 -5.21 -10.97 -1.85
CA GLY A 59 -5.75 -9.66 -2.18
C GLY A 59 -6.69 -9.10 -1.12
N ALA A 60 -6.76 -9.69 0.08
CA ALA A 60 -7.57 -9.19 1.17
C ALA A 60 -6.84 -8.06 1.93
N THR A 61 -7.59 -7.04 2.33
CA THR A 61 -7.02 -5.93 3.11
C THR A 61 -6.69 -6.37 4.53
N VAL A 62 -5.41 -6.27 4.90
CA VAL A 62 -4.89 -6.62 6.22
C VAL A 62 -4.50 -5.40 7.05
N GLY A 63 -4.23 -4.27 6.39
CA GLY A 63 -3.86 -3.02 7.04
C GLY A 63 -4.27 -1.82 6.23
N ARG A 64 -4.40 -0.68 6.90
CA ARG A 64 -4.80 0.59 6.29
C ARG A 64 -4.02 1.76 6.89
N TRP A 65 -3.56 2.66 6.03
CA TRP A 65 -3.10 3.99 6.45
C TRP A 65 -4.11 5.05 6.03
N ARG A 66 -4.41 5.96 6.96
CA ARG A 66 -5.15 7.20 6.70
C ARG A 66 -4.37 8.38 7.29
N GLY A 67 -3.73 9.16 6.42
CA GLY A 67 -2.74 10.15 6.86
C GLY A 67 -1.58 9.45 7.59
N GLU A 68 -1.31 9.86 8.83
CA GLU A 68 -0.25 9.28 9.67
C GLU A 68 -0.70 8.11 10.53
N ARG A 69 -2.00 7.77 10.52
CA ARG A 69 -2.54 6.71 11.38
C ARG A 69 -2.58 5.38 10.62
N TYR A 70 -1.96 4.36 11.23
CA TYR A 70 -2.08 2.96 10.81
C TYR A 70 -3.18 2.24 11.58
N GLU A 71 -3.92 1.39 10.88
CA GLU A 71 -4.93 0.50 11.42
C GLU A 71 -4.69 -0.93 10.91
N SER A 72 -4.53 -1.87 11.83
CA SER A 72 -4.48 -3.30 11.51
C SER A 72 -5.91 -3.84 11.42
N LEU A 73 -6.27 -4.42 10.27
CA LEU A 73 -7.62 -4.92 10.01
C LEU A 73 -7.71 -6.44 10.15
N ARG A 74 -6.60 -7.15 9.92
CA ARG A 74 -6.46 -8.59 10.08
C ARG A 74 -5.04 -8.92 10.54
N PRO A 75 -4.82 -10.06 11.22
CA PRO A 75 -3.47 -10.54 11.48
C PRO A 75 -2.75 -10.76 10.14
N PHE A 76 -1.67 -10.02 9.92
CA PHE A 76 -0.86 -10.10 8.71
C PHE A 76 0.20 -11.19 8.87
N ILE A 77 0.08 -12.28 8.11
CA ILE A 77 1.05 -13.37 8.09
C ILE A 77 1.95 -13.15 6.88
N VAL A 78 3.19 -12.68 7.11
CA VAL A 78 4.23 -12.70 6.07
C VAL A 78 4.75 -14.13 5.98
N VAL A 79 4.26 -14.90 5.02
CA VAL A 79 4.88 -16.19 4.69
C VAL A 79 6.14 -15.87 3.88
N ALA A 80 7.31 -16.04 4.50
CA ALA A 80 8.56 -16.01 3.77
C ALA A 80 8.59 -17.23 2.81
N ALA A 81 8.58 -16.96 1.51
CA ALA A 81 8.84 -17.96 0.47
C ALA A 81 10.34 -18.23 0.36
#